data_AF-A0A1I1J4X3-F1
#
_entry.id   AF-A0A1I1J4X3-F1
#
_cell.length_a   1.000
_cell.length_b   1.000
_cell.length_c   1.000
_cell.angle_alpha   90.00
_cell.angle_beta   90.00
_cell.angle_gamma   90.00
#
_symmetry.space_group_name_H-M   'P 1'
#
loop_
_entity.id
_entity.type
_entity.pdbx_description
1 polymer ?
#
loop_
_entity_poly.entity_id
_entity_poly.type
_entity_poly.pdbx_seq_one_letter_code
_entity_poly.pdbx_strand_id
1 'polypeptide(L)'
;MNGPDQLNVPALVRRARDGAGVAPSGIPFPAPRSTTMELITRADWGAKPWQGTPRSVSLSERTTVMMHYHGDPPPYSTGVRVPREVEAIHLANGWSGVGYHFLVDQDGAVYEGRGWGLVGAHCPGYNRTGFGVYVAIGGSQKPSDAALRAARDVYDEACRRTGRTLAKKGHRDGISTQCPGDPLYDWVRDGMPRPGGGSSPGRPSVSLAKLVAAARNDPPRSGTPVSYSGVKTVEAALVKEGLLASRYADGHFGTATVSAYAAWQRRLGFSGSDADGIPGRTSLTRLGDKYRFDVTG
;
A
#
# COMPACT_ATOMS: atom_id res chain seq x y z
N MET A 1 24.48 -28.16 -75.33
CA MET A 1 23.78 -29.45 -75.49
C MET A 1 22.44 -29.34 -74.76
N ASN A 2 21.37 -29.34 -75.56
CA ASN A 2 19.96 -29.70 -75.29
C ASN A 2 19.25 -29.18 -74.01
N GLY A 3 18.25 -28.31 -74.18
CA GLY A 3 16.98 -28.40 -73.40
C GLY A 3 16.00 -29.34 -74.14
N PRO A 4 14.66 -29.29 -73.93
CA PRO A 4 13.81 -28.91 -72.79
C PRO A 4 12.75 -30.04 -72.47
N ASP A 5 11.54 -29.68 -72.00
CA ASP A 5 10.28 -30.47 -71.78
C ASP A 5 10.08 -31.22 -70.44
N GLN A 6 9.09 -30.92 -69.58
CA GLN A 6 7.60 -30.87 -69.66
C GLN A 6 6.90 -32.21 -69.41
N LEU A 7 5.72 -32.11 -68.75
CA LEU A 7 4.69 -33.14 -68.43
C LEU A 7 4.95 -33.91 -67.11
N ASN A 8 4.02 -34.10 -66.16
CA ASN A 8 2.57 -34.23 -66.25
C ASN A 8 1.92 -34.07 -64.85
N VAL A 9 0.68 -33.58 -64.79
CA VAL A 9 -0.20 -33.50 -63.60
C VAL A 9 -1.18 -34.68 -63.62
N PRO A 10 -1.74 -35.12 -62.48
CA PRO A 10 -3.19 -34.95 -62.35
C PRO A 10 -3.71 -34.59 -60.95
N ALA A 11 -4.55 -33.55 -60.97
CA ALA A 11 -5.84 -33.35 -60.31
C ALA A 11 -6.26 -34.21 -59.07
N LEU A 12 -6.54 -33.45 -58.00
CA LEU A 12 -7.84 -33.34 -57.32
C LEU A 12 -8.25 -34.43 -56.30
N VAL A 13 -8.11 -34.10 -55.02
CA VAL A 13 -9.18 -34.33 -54.03
C VAL A 13 -9.43 -33.02 -53.27
N ARG A 14 -10.71 -32.62 -53.26
CA ARG A 14 -11.23 -31.41 -52.61
C ARG A 14 -11.60 -31.66 -51.15
N ARG A 15 -11.66 -30.52 -50.42
CA ARG A 15 -12.34 -30.21 -49.15
C ARG A 15 -11.52 -30.55 -47.88
N ALA A 16 -11.49 -29.73 -46.83
CA ALA A 16 -12.34 -28.62 -46.44
C ALA A 16 -11.57 -27.50 -45.72
N ARG A 17 -12.25 -26.35 -45.70
CA ARG A 17 -12.08 -25.14 -44.89
C ARG A 17 -11.55 -25.42 -43.47
N ASP A 18 -10.67 -24.57 -42.98
CA ASP A 18 -11.07 -23.53 -42.02
C ASP A 18 -9.98 -22.43 -41.91
N GLY A 19 -10.46 -21.20 -41.75
CA GLY A 19 -9.69 -19.97 -41.91
C GLY A 19 -8.68 -19.72 -40.80
N ALA A 20 -7.48 -19.30 -41.20
CA ALA A 20 -6.53 -18.64 -40.35
C ALA A 20 -7.10 -17.28 -39.87
N GLY A 21 -7.61 -17.25 -38.65
CA GLY A 21 -7.79 -16.02 -37.88
C GLY A 21 -6.48 -15.67 -37.20
N VAL A 22 -5.79 -14.63 -37.68
CA VAL A 22 -4.68 -14.00 -36.98
C VAL A 22 -5.22 -13.37 -35.70
N ALA A 23 -4.84 -13.92 -34.54
CA ALA A 23 -5.09 -13.27 -33.25
C ALA A 23 -4.13 -12.09 -33.08
N PRO A 24 -4.60 -10.89 -32.67
CA PRO A 24 -3.69 -9.80 -32.33
C PRO A 24 -2.93 -10.15 -31.04
N SER A 25 -1.61 -10.08 -31.12
CA SER A 25 -0.68 -10.17 -29.98
C SER A 25 -0.94 -9.03 -29.00
N GLY A 26 -1.83 -9.26 -28.03
CA GLY A 26 -1.98 -8.41 -26.86
C GLY A 26 -0.81 -8.63 -25.93
N ILE A 27 0.01 -7.61 -25.70
CA ILE A 27 0.94 -7.56 -24.57
C ILE A 27 0.10 -7.81 -23.31
N PRO A 28 0.39 -8.82 -22.46
CA PRO A 28 -0.38 -9.04 -21.26
C PRO A 28 -0.30 -7.79 -20.38
N PHE A 29 -1.46 -7.23 -20.05
CA PHE A 29 -1.57 -6.20 -19.01
C PHE A 29 -0.86 -6.71 -17.75
N PRO A 30 0.03 -5.93 -17.12
CA PRO A 30 0.64 -6.35 -15.86
C PRO A 30 -0.47 -6.55 -14.84
N ALA A 31 -0.45 -7.70 -14.16
CA ALA A 31 -1.34 -7.98 -13.03
C ALA A 31 -1.29 -6.82 -12.00
N PRO A 32 -2.39 -6.52 -11.30
CA PRO A 32 -2.40 -5.46 -10.29
C PRO A 32 -1.29 -5.71 -9.26
N ARG A 33 -0.44 -4.69 -9.05
CA ARG A 33 0.66 -4.74 -8.08
C ARG A 33 0.10 -4.98 -6.67
N SER A 34 0.79 -5.85 -5.93
CA SER A 34 0.46 -6.28 -4.56
C SER A 34 0.30 -5.09 -3.59
N THR A 35 -0.72 -5.12 -2.72
CA THR A 35 -0.99 -4.12 -1.66
C THR A 35 -0.08 -4.25 -0.43
N THR A 36 1.07 -4.89 -0.58
CA THR A 36 2.13 -4.95 0.44
C THR A 36 3.01 -3.74 0.26
N MET A 37 3.37 -3.05 1.35
CA MET A 37 4.44 -2.04 1.36
C MET A 37 5.58 -2.48 0.42
N GLU A 38 5.84 -1.70 -0.63
CA GLU A 38 6.87 -2.00 -1.63
C GLU A 38 8.24 -1.77 -0.98
N LEU A 39 8.82 -2.85 -0.46
CA LEU A 39 10.12 -2.85 0.20
C LEU A 39 11.20 -3.14 -0.83
N ILE A 40 12.11 -2.19 -1.03
CA ILE A 40 13.33 -2.40 -1.82
C ILE A 40 14.31 -3.17 -0.94
N THR A 41 14.54 -4.44 -1.25
CA THR A 41 15.35 -5.32 -0.40
C THR A 41 16.83 -4.93 -0.42
N ARG A 42 17.60 -5.41 0.56
CA ARG A 42 19.07 -5.25 0.57
C ARG A 42 19.70 -5.66 -0.75
N ALA A 43 19.22 -6.74 -1.36
CA ALA A 43 19.72 -7.20 -2.65
C ALA A 43 19.39 -6.19 -3.77
N ASP A 44 18.16 -5.69 -3.81
CA ASP A 44 17.67 -4.81 -4.89
C ASP A 44 18.38 -3.44 -4.90
N TRP A 45 18.68 -2.86 -3.73
CA TRP A 45 19.41 -1.59 -3.68
C TRP A 45 20.95 -1.77 -3.74
N GLY A 46 21.43 -3.01 -3.71
CA GLY A 46 22.84 -3.36 -3.82
C GLY A 46 23.63 -3.13 -2.53
N ALA A 47 23.08 -3.57 -1.41
CA ALA A 47 23.73 -3.51 -0.10
C ALA A 47 25.00 -4.36 -0.05
N LYS A 48 26.02 -3.87 0.66
CA LYS A 48 27.21 -4.68 0.93
C LYS A 48 26.88 -5.85 1.88
N PRO A 49 27.67 -6.94 1.84
CA PRO A 49 27.62 -7.96 2.88
C PRO A 49 27.83 -7.35 4.27
N TRP A 50 27.22 -7.95 5.29
CA TRP A 50 27.41 -7.49 6.66
C TRP A 50 28.87 -7.68 7.09
N GLN A 51 29.44 -6.67 7.77
CA GLN A 51 30.68 -6.86 8.53
C GLN A 51 30.36 -7.55 9.86
N GLY A 52 30.77 -8.82 9.98
CA GLY A 52 30.39 -9.67 11.11
C GLY A 52 28.93 -10.13 11.03
N THR A 53 28.36 -10.51 12.18
CA THR A 53 27.03 -11.15 12.24
C THR A 53 26.08 -10.35 13.12
N PRO A 54 25.20 -9.50 12.54
CA PRO A 54 24.12 -8.88 13.27
C PRO A 54 23.28 -9.91 14.02
N ARG A 55 23.02 -9.66 15.31
CA ARG A 55 22.21 -10.58 16.14
C ARG A 55 20.76 -10.59 15.68
N SER A 56 20.12 -11.75 15.76
CA SER A 56 18.68 -11.91 15.50
C SER A 56 17.86 -11.61 16.76
N VAL A 57 16.59 -11.26 16.55
CA VAL A 57 15.60 -11.00 17.62
C VAL A 57 14.20 -11.36 17.12
N SER A 58 13.37 -11.91 18.01
CA SER A 58 11.99 -12.26 17.69
C SER A 58 11.11 -11.00 17.56
N LEU A 59 10.12 -11.06 16.67
CA LEU A 59 9.08 -10.02 16.56
C LEU A 59 8.29 -9.84 17.86
N SER A 60 8.14 -10.90 18.67
CA SER A 60 7.41 -10.82 19.95
C SER A 60 8.05 -9.88 20.97
N GLU A 61 9.35 -9.59 20.82
CA GLU A 61 10.12 -8.68 21.67
C GLU A 61 10.01 -7.22 21.24
N ARG A 62 9.38 -6.96 20.09
CA ARG A 62 9.26 -5.62 19.54
C ARG A 62 8.11 -4.87 20.22
N THR A 63 8.40 -3.66 20.68
CA THR A 63 7.44 -2.82 21.41
C THR A 63 7.35 -1.40 20.87
N THR A 64 8.30 -0.98 20.02
CA THR A 64 8.48 0.43 19.65
C THR A 64 8.89 0.58 18.18
N VAL A 65 8.47 1.66 17.53
CA VAL A 65 9.07 2.19 16.30
C VAL A 65 9.65 3.57 16.61
N MET A 66 10.93 3.78 16.27
CA MET A 66 11.68 5.00 16.51
C MET A 66 12.02 5.67 15.19
N MET A 67 11.63 6.95 15.03
CA MET A 67 11.97 7.75 13.86
C MET A 67 13.33 8.42 14.05
N HIS A 68 14.12 8.38 12.99
CA HIS A 68 15.44 8.99 12.88
C HIS A 68 15.51 9.85 11.62
N TYR A 69 16.42 10.82 11.63
CA TYR A 69 16.80 11.61 10.47
C TYR A 69 18.30 11.47 10.19
N HIS A 70 18.82 12.22 9.23
CA HIS A 70 20.25 12.21 8.91
C HIS A 70 21.12 12.95 9.95
N GLY A 71 20.62 14.04 10.54
CA GLY A 71 21.46 14.99 11.27
C GLY A 71 21.42 16.32 10.54
N ASP A 72 22.48 16.62 9.80
CA ASP A 72 22.47 17.67 8.77
C ASP A 72 21.62 17.25 7.56
N PRO A 73 21.18 18.18 6.69
CA PRO A 73 20.52 17.79 5.45
C PRO A 73 21.36 16.77 4.68
N PRO A 74 20.79 15.61 4.30
CA PRO A 74 21.56 14.58 3.65
C PRO A 74 21.99 15.06 2.25
N PRO A 75 23.16 14.63 1.74
CA PRO A 75 23.59 14.95 0.37
C PRO A 75 22.62 14.39 -0.67
N TYR A 76 21.85 13.34 -0.30
CA TYR A 76 20.82 12.72 -1.12
C TYR A 76 19.55 12.57 -0.32
N SER A 77 18.43 13.02 -0.88
CA SER A 77 17.11 12.92 -0.28
C SER A 77 16.21 11.88 -0.97
N THR A 78 16.59 11.39 -2.16
CA THR A 78 15.82 10.42 -2.95
C THR A 78 16.71 9.35 -3.61
N GLY A 79 16.11 8.20 -3.91
CA GLY A 79 16.73 7.12 -4.67
C GLY A 79 17.77 6.30 -3.90
N VAL A 80 18.35 5.32 -4.61
CA VAL A 80 19.28 4.31 -4.06
C VAL A 80 20.53 4.91 -3.39
N ARG A 81 20.85 6.17 -3.65
CA ARG A 81 21.99 6.86 -3.02
C ARG A 81 21.75 7.10 -1.53
N VAL A 82 20.50 7.22 -1.09
CA VAL A 82 20.14 7.40 0.33
C VAL A 82 20.65 6.22 1.19
N PRO A 83 20.25 4.96 0.96
CA PRO A 83 20.76 3.84 1.76
C PRO A 83 22.25 3.58 1.59
N ARG A 84 22.82 3.86 0.40
CA ARG A 84 24.26 3.69 0.16
C ARG A 84 25.12 4.66 0.96
N GLU A 85 24.68 5.91 1.08
CA GLU A 85 25.34 6.92 1.91
C GLU A 85 25.32 6.52 3.38
N VAL A 86 24.14 6.13 3.88
CA VAL A 86 24.00 5.67 5.27
C VAL A 86 24.83 4.41 5.53
N GLU A 87 24.87 3.46 4.60
CA GLU A 87 25.73 2.28 4.71
C GLU A 87 27.21 2.67 4.76
N ALA A 88 27.67 3.59 3.90
CA ALA A 88 29.05 4.05 3.89
C ALA A 88 29.46 4.69 5.23
N ILE A 89 28.63 5.60 5.76
CA ILE A 89 28.87 6.24 7.06
C ILE A 89 28.93 5.21 8.19
N HIS A 90 27.97 4.28 8.22
CA HIS A 90 27.92 3.29 9.30
C HIS A 90 29.08 2.29 9.25
N LEU A 91 29.51 1.87 8.05
CA LEU A 91 30.70 1.04 7.89
C LEU A 91 31.97 1.79 8.32
N ALA A 92 32.08 3.09 8.02
CA ALA A 92 33.19 3.92 8.50
C ALA A 92 33.21 4.07 10.03
N ASN A 93 32.04 4.02 10.67
CA ASN A 93 31.90 3.96 12.13
C ASN A 93 32.19 2.56 12.73
N GLY A 94 32.61 1.59 11.92
CA GLY A 94 32.90 0.22 12.35
C GLY A 94 31.66 -0.63 12.63
N TRP A 95 30.48 -0.21 12.15
CA TRP A 95 29.26 -0.99 12.34
C TRP A 95 29.15 -2.07 11.27
N SER A 96 28.36 -3.11 11.51
CA SER A 96 28.17 -4.21 10.56
C SER A 96 27.61 -3.79 9.20
N GLY A 97 27.07 -2.58 9.08
CA GLY A 97 26.34 -2.04 7.93
C GLY A 97 25.28 -1.06 8.43
N VAL A 98 24.22 -0.85 7.64
CA VAL A 98 23.09 0.02 8.06
C VAL A 98 22.56 -0.37 9.44
N GLY A 99 22.36 0.63 10.30
CA GLY A 99 22.01 0.47 11.72
C GLY A 99 20.50 0.53 11.97
N TYR A 100 19.78 1.14 11.04
CA TYR A 100 18.33 1.23 10.99
C TYR A 100 17.73 -0.04 10.41
N HIS A 101 16.47 -0.30 10.73
CA HIS A 101 15.70 -1.40 10.17
C HIS A 101 15.18 -1.05 8.78
N PHE A 102 14.74 0.19 8.58
CA PHE A 102 14.25 0.72 7.30
C PHE A 102 14.77 2.14 7.07
N LEU A 103 14.90 2.52 5.80
CA LEU A 103 15.25 3.87 5.38
C LEU A 103 14.19 4.35 4.39
N VAL A 104 13.72 5.57 4.57
CA VAL A 104 12.66 6.20 3.78
C VAL A 104 13.23 7.44 3.14
N ASP A 105 13.09 7.53 1.82
CA ASP A 105 13.49 8.71 1.07
C ASP A 105 12.31 9.70 0.88
N GLN A 106 12.59 10.88 0.32
CA GLN A 106 11.58 11.93 0.13
C GLN A 106 10.58 11.63 -1.00
N ASP A 107 10.80 10.62 -1.83
CA ASP A 107 9.82 10.14 -2.83
C ASP A 107 8.90 9.05 -2.24
N GLY A 108 9.16 8.62 -1.00
CA GLY A 108 8.38 7.60 -0.30
C GLY A 108 8.85 6.17 -0.61
N ALA A 109 10.02 5.98 -1.22
CA ALA A 109 10.59 4.65 -1.36
C ALA A 109 11.11 4.17 0.00
N VAL A 110 10.91 2.88 0.28
CA VAL A 110 11.40 2.25 1.51
C VAL A 110 12.45 1.20 1.20
N TYR A 111 13.63 1.39 1.77
CA TYR A 111 14.79 0.51 1.61
C TYR A 111 14.98 -0.34 2.85
N GLU A 112 15.27 -1.62 2.66
CA GLU A 112 15.58 -2.55 3.74
C GLU A 112 16.97 -2.27 4.31
N GLY A 113 17.03 -1.93 5.60
CA GLY A 113 18.26 -1.90 6.37
C GLY A 113 18.50 -3.25 7.05
N ARG A 114 18.27 -3.30 8.36
CA ARG A 114 18.30 -4.53 9.17
C ARG A 114 17.01 -5.36 9.10
N GLY A 115 15.98 -4.86 8.42
CA GLY A 115 14.73 -5.56 8.20
C GLY A 115 14.01 -5.89 9.52
N TRP A 116 13.23 -6.96 9.53
CA TRP A 116 12.36 -7.27 10.68
C TRP A 116 13.06 -8.07 11.80
N GLY A 117 13.98 -8.97 11.42
CA GLY A 117 14.51 -10.01 12.30
C GLY A 117 15.81 -9.68 13.03
N LEU A 118 16.47 -8.55 12.73
CA LEU A 118 17.79 -8.23 13.30
C LEU A 118 17.73 -7.14 14.35
N VAL A 119 18.60 -7.24 15.36
CA VAL A 119 18.85 -6.20 16.37
C VAL A 119 19.42 -4.96 15.68
N GLY A 120 18.87 -3.79 15.98
CA GLY A 120 19.32 -2.50 15.44
C GLY A 120 20.67 -2.04 16.01
N ALA A 121 21.20 -0.94 15.45
CA ALA A 121 22.31 -0.17 16.01
C ALA A 121 21.98 1.33 16.04
N HIS A 122 20.69 1.67 16.15
CA HIS A 122 20.15 3.01 15.95
C HIS A 122 19.96 3.80 17.24
N CYS A 123 19.70 3.15 18.37
CA CYS A 123 19.44 3.79 19.66
C CYS A 123 19.80 2.85 20.82
N PRO A 124 20.79 3.20 21.66
CA PRO A 124 21.07 2.48 22.91
C PRO A 124 19.80 2.29 23.75
N GLY A 125 19.66 1.13 24.41
CA GLY A 125 18.44 0.76 25.16
C GLY A 125 17.26 0.28 24.30
N TYR A 126 17.17 0.68 23.03
CA TYR A 126 16.07 0.31 22.13
C TYR A 126 16.49 -0.57 20.95
N ASN A 127 17.79 -0.80 20.74
CA ASN A 127 18.30 -1.61 19.63
C ASN A 127 17.63 -3.00 19.49
N ARG A 128 17.29 -3.64 20.62
CA ARG A 128 16.64 -4.96 20.62
C ARG A 128 15.12 -4.88 20.45
N THR A 129 14.45 -3.97 21.15
CA THR A 129 12.98 -3.91 21.24
C THR A 129 12.34 -2.94 20.25
N GLY A 130 13.13 -2.05 19.63
CA GLY A 130 12.66 -1.00 18.74
C GLY A 130 13.07 -1.21 17.28
N PHE A 131 12.15 -0.91 16.36
CA PHE A 131 12.47 -0.69 14.96
C PHE A 131 12.92 0.75 14.73
N GLY A 132 14.12 0.97 14.22
CA GLY A 132 14.62 2.29 13.81
C GLY A 132 14.28 2.53 12.35
N VAL A 133 13.60 3.63 12.06
CA VAL A 133 13.21 4.07 10.71
C VAL A 133 13.90 5.41 10.43
N TYR A 134 14.82 5.41 9.46
CA TYR A 134 15.48 6.62 8.99
C TYR A 134 14.61 7.33 7.95
N VAL A 135 14.54 8.66 8.01
CA VAL A 135 13.91 9.51 6.99
C VAL A 135 14.96 10.47 6.44
N ALA A 136 15.07 10.57 5.11
CA ALA A 136 16.10 11.34 4.40
C ALA A 136 15.88 12.87 4.46
N ILE A 137 15.98 13.42 5.67
CA ILE A 137 15.92 14.84 6.01
C ILE A 137 17.00 15.17 7.04
N GLY A 138 17.24 16.45 7.29
CA GLY A 138 18.10 16.90 8.39
C GLY A 138 17.74 18.29 8.90
N GLY A 139 18.27 18.65 10.07
CA GLY A 139 18.01 19.92 10.74
C GLY A 139 16.51 20.17 10.93
N SER A 140 16.05 21.31 10.40
CA SER A 140 14.64 21.74 10.40
C SER A 140 13.90 21.42 9.10
N GLN A 141 14.48 20.61 8.21
CA GLN A 141 13.83 20.22 6.96
C GLN A 141 12.53 19.45 7.25
N LYS A 142 11.44 19.86 6.60
CA LYS A 142 10.16 19.17 6.70
C LYS A 142 10.18 17.91 5.83
N PRO A 143 9.73 16.75 6.36
CA PRO A 143 9.49 15.58 5.55
C PRO A 143 8.43 15.84 4.47
N SER A 144 8.60 15.27 3.28
CA SER A 144 7.54 15.22 2.27
C SER A 144 6.37 14.35 2.72
N ASP A 145 5.19 14.61 2.17
CA ASP A 145 4.01 13.77 2.41
C ASP A 145 4.24 12.31 1.98
N ALA A 146 5.03 12.09 0.93
CA ALA A 146 5.36 10.74 0.46
C ALA A 146 6.22 9.99 1.49
N ALA A 147 7.24 10.64 2.06
CA ALA A 147 8.07 10.08 3.11
C ALA A 147 7.25 9.75 4.37
N LEU A 148 6.36 10.67 4.79
CA LEU A 148 5.50 10.45 5.94
C LEU A 148 4.49 9.30 5.72
N ARG A 149 3.91 9.18 4.51
CA ARG A 149 3.07 8.03 4.14
C ARG A 149 3.85 6.73 4.24
N ALA A 150 5.05 6.68 3.67
CA ALA A 150 5.90 5.50 3.67
C ALA A 150 6.38 5.12 5.09
N ALA A 151 6.81 6.09 5.89
CA ALA A 151 7.14 5.87 7.30
C ALA A 151 5.94 5.37 8.10
N ARG A 152 4.73 5.86 7.78
CA ARG A 152 3.50 5.36 8.37
C ARG A 152 3.19 3.92 7.94
N ASP A 153 3.38 3.58 6.67
CA ASP A 153 3.21 2.21 6.16
C ASP A 153 4.15 1.23 6.87
N VAL A 154 5.40 1.64 7.13
CA VAL A 154 6.36 0.85 7.93
C VAL A 154 5.84 0.63 9.35
N TYR A 155 5.29 1.66 10.00
CA TYR A 155 4.70 1.54 11.33
C TYR A 155 3.50 0.58 11.36
N ASP A 156 2.58 0.71 10.41
CA ASP A 156 1.39 -0.13 10.31
C ASP A 156 1.78 -1.60 10.05
N GLU A 157 2.75 -1.83 9.17
CA GLU A 157 3.29 -3.16 8.90
C GLU A 157 4.01 -3.76 10.12
N ALA A 158 4.74 -2.95 10.89
CA ALA A 158 5.36 -3.38 12.14
C ALA A 158 4.29 -3.81 13.16
N CYS A 159 3.20 -3.06 13.29
CA CYS A 159 2.09 -3.43 14.17
C CYS A 159 1.41 -4.72 13.72
N ARG A 160 1.17 -4.87 12.40
CA ARG A 160 0.58 -6.08 11.81
C ARG A 160 1.45 -7.31 12.06
N ARG A 161 2.76 -7.22 11.83
CA ARG A 161 3.72 -8.33 12.01
C ARG A 161 3.90 -8.74 13.47
N THR A 162 3.79 -7.80 14.40
CA THR A 162 3.93 -8.05 15.84
C THR A 162 2.61 -8.42 16.52
N GLY A 163 1.48 -8.23 15.83
CA GLY A 163 0.14 -8.46 16.37
C GLY A 163 -0.24 -7.48 17.48
N ARG A 164 0.39 -6.30 17.55
CA ARG A 164 0.15 -5.30 18.60
C ARG A 164 0.40 -3.89 18.10
N THR A 165 -0.21 -2.92 18.77
CA THR A 165 0.13 -1.50 18.60
C THR A 165 1.48 -1.21 19.24
N LEU A 166 2.44 -0.75 18.45
CA LEU A 166 3.77 -0.37 18.95
C LEU A 166 3.81 1.09 19.40
N ALA A 167 4.64 1.41 20.38
CA ALA A 167 4.90 2.79 20.79
C ALA A 167 5.55 3.57 19.64
N LYS A 168 5.08 4.80 19.41
CA LYS A 168 5.65 5.75 18.45
C LYS A 168 6.63 6.65 19.18
N LYS A 169 7.89 6.68 18.74
CA LYS A 169 8.96 7.47 19.37
C LYS A 169 9.85 8.13 18.31
N GLY A 170 10.52 9.21 18.68
CA GLY A 170 11.69 9.74 17.99
C GLY A 170 12.96 9.29 18.68
N HIS A 171 14.11 9.41 18.02
CA HIS A 171 15.41 9.09 18.63
C HIS A 171 15.64 9.84 19.96
N ARG A 172 15.23 11.11 20.03
CA ARG A 172 15.30 11.93 21.25
C ARG A 172 14.48 11.44 22.44
N ASP A 173 13.55 10.49 22.26
CA ASP A 173 12.86 9.82 23.38
C ASP A 173 13.71 8.74 24.05
N GLY A 174 14.78 8.31 23.39
CA GLY A 174 15.67 7.27 23.90
C GLY A 174 16.98 7.80 24.48
N ILE A 175 17.53 8.87 23.89
CA ILE A 175 18.79 9.49 24.30
C ILE A 175 18.76 11.01 24.08
N SER A 176 19.70 11.74 24.69
CA SER A 176 19.87 13.19 24.44
C SER A 176 20.45 13.43 23.04
N THR A 177 19.60 13.86 22.11
CA THR A 177 19.96 14.15 20.71
C THR A 177 18.95 15.10 20.06
N GLN A 178 19.34 15.81 19.00
CA GLN A 178 18.42 16.59 18.17
C GLN A 178 17.64 15.72 17.17
N CYS A 179 18.07 14.48 16.92
CA CYS A 179 17.34 13.54 16.07
C CYS A 179 15.95 13.23 16.65
N PRO A 180 14.85 13.25 15.86
CA PRO A 180 14.78 13.30 14.40
C PRO A 180 14.53 14.70 13.78
N GLY A 181 14.87 15.77 14.49
CA GLY A 181 14.49 17.14 14.12
C GLY A 181 13.04 17.43 14.52
N ASP A 182 12.73 18.71 14.73
CA ASP A 182 11.43 19.11 15.27
C ASP A 182 10.25 18.76 14.35
N PRO A 183 10.30 19.01 13.01
CA PRO A 183 9.15 18.70 12.15
C PRO A 183 8.74 17.23 12.13
N LEU A 184 9.72 16.32 12.10
CA LEU A 184 9.43 14.88 12.11
C LEU A 184 9.03 14.41 13.51
N TYR A 185 9.61 14.99 14.56
CA TYR A 185 9.25 14.66 15.93
C TYR A 185 7.82 15.11 16.28
N ASP A 186 7.40 16.30 15.86
CA ASP A 186 6.04 16.79 16.04
C ASP A 186 5.03 15.85 15.38
N TRP A 187 5.30 15.42 14.13
CA TRP A 187 4.48 14.42 13.45
C TRP A 187 4.39 13.09 14.21
N VAL A 188 5.48 12.64 14.85
CA VAL A 188 5.48 11.45 15.71
C VAL A 188 4.58 11.66 16.93
N ARG A 189 4.69 12.82 17.60
CA ARG A 189 3.89 13.17 18.79
C ARG A 189 2.40 13.29 18.47
N ASP A 190 2.07 13.75 17.28
CA ASP A 190 0.69 13.81 16.76
C ASP A 190 0.14 12.43 16.39
N GLY A 191 0.89 11.36 16.65
CA GLY A 191 0.44 9.98 16.43
C GLY A 191 0.71 9.46 15.02
N MET A 192 1.65 10.07 14.30
CA MET A 192 1.97 9.76 12.90
C MET A 192 0.72 9.81 12.00
N PRO A 193 0.00 10.95 11.92
CA PRO A 193 -1.15 11.08 11.06
C PRO A 193 -0.75 10.92 9.60
N ARG A 194 -1.51 10.16 8.81
CA ARG A 194 -1.21 9.99 7.38
C ARG A 194 -1.49 11.32 6.65
N PRO A 195 -0.50 11.95 5.99
CA PRO A 195 -0.73 13.22 5.28
C PRO A 195 -1.72 13.06 4.13
N GLY A 196 -2.49 14.11 3.90
CA GLY A 196 -3.54 14.14 2.87
C GLY A 196 -4.92 13.69 3.36
N GLY A 197 -5.10 13.39 4.65
CA GLY A 197 -6.44 13.25 5.27
C GLY A 197 -7.40 12.36 4.48
N GLY A 198 -6.95 11.18 4.05
CA GLY A 198 -7.75 10.28 3.23
C GLY A 198 -6.92 9.13 2.69
N SER A 199 -7.30 7.92 3.09
CA SER A 199 -6.95 6.62 2.49
C SER A 199 -5.46 6.25 2.33
N SER A 200 -5.15 4.98 2.64
CA SER A 200 -3.86 4.40 2.25
C SER A 200 -3.74 4.40 0.71
N PRO A 201 -2.56 4.66 0.13
CA PRO A 201 -2.39 4.61 -1.32
C PRO A 201 -2.70 3.20 -1.81
N GLY A 202 -3.78 3.07 -2.58
CA GLY A 202 -4.27 1.82 -3.18
C GLY A 202 -5.71 1.44 -2.82
N ARG A 203 -6.29 1.98 -1.74
CA ARG A 203 -7.69 1.72 -1.36
C ARG A 203 -8.55 2.94 -1.69
N PRO A 204 -9.58 2.82 -2.55
CA PRO A 204 -10.52 3.92 -2.77
C PRO A 204 -11.11 4.42 -1.45
N SER A 205 -11.36 5.71 -1.33
CA SER A 205 -12.04 6.28 -0.16
C SER A 205 -13.53 6.41 -0.42
N VAL A 206 -14.35 5.96 0.52
CA VAL A 206 -15.81 6.12 0.49
C VAL A 206 -16.26 6.89 1.72
N SER A 207 -16.61 8.16 1.53
CA SER A 207 -17.36 8.97 2.49
C SER A 207 -18.72 8.35 2.81
N LEU A 208 -18.92 7.96 4.06
CA LEU A 208 -20.18 7.43 4.60
C LEU A 208 -21.30 8.45 4.43
N ALA A 209 -21.06 9.70 4.81
CA ALA A 209 -22.07 10.77 4.70
C ALA A 209 -22.57 10.97 3.26
N LYS A 210 -21.66 11.01 2.27
CA LYS A 210 -22.04 11.15 0.85
C LYS A 210 -22.75 9.91 0.32
N LEU A 211 -22.35 8.72 0.76
CA LEU A 211 -23.00 7.47 0.36
C LEU A 211 -24.40 7.33 0.96
N VAL A 212 -24.59 7.73 2.22
CA VAL A 212 -25.91 7.79 2.87
C VAL A 212 -26.80 8.81 2.17
N ALA A 213 -26.25 9.98 1.83
CA ALA A 213 -26.99 10.98 1.05
C ALA A 213 -27.41 10.42 -0.32
N ALA A 214 -26.52 9.68 -1.00
CA ALA A 214 -26.85 9.01 -2.27
C ALA A 214 -27.93 7.94 -2.09
N ALA A 215 -27.87 7.12 -1.04
CA ALA A 215 -28.84 6.06 -0.76
C ALA A 215 -30.23 6.59 -0.35
N ARG A 216 -30.27 7.77 0.31
CA ARG A 216 -31.52 8.37 0.82
C ARG A 216 -32.23 9.28 -0.19
N ASN A 217 -31.49 9.94 -1.08
CA ASN A 217 -32.04 11.01 -1.92
C ASN A 217 -32.44 10.59 -3.35
N ASP A 218 -32.42 9.30 -3.74
CA ASP A 218 -32.82 8.94 -5.12
C ASP A 218 -33.38 7.51 -5.34
N PRO A 219 -34.70 7.32 -5.26
CA PRO A 219 -35.45 6.52 -6.22
C PRO A 219 -35.76 7.36 -7.49
N PRO A 220 -35.73 6.73 -8.67
CA PRO A 220 -35.00 7.11 -9.89
C PRO A 220 -35.44 8.39 -10.62
N ARG A 221 -34.50 9.09 -11.27
CA ARG A 221 -34.76 9.89 -12.48
C ARG A 221 -33.83 9.53 -13.64
N SER A 222 -34.43 9.17 -14.77
CA SER A 222 -33.73 9.07 -16.06
C SER A 222 -33.11 10.43 -16.42
N GLY A 223 -31.80 10.47 -16.63
CA GLY A 223 -31.10 11.64 -17.17
C GLY A 223 -30.37 12.55 -16.16
N THR A 224 -30.31 12.19 -14.87
CA THR A 224 -29.50 12.94 -13.89
C THR A 224 -28.15 12.24 -13.61
N PRO A 225 -27.00 12.91 -13.78
CA PRO A 225 -25.69 12.31 -13.54
C PRO A 225 -25.38 12.23 -12.04
N VAL A 226 -24.77 11.12 -11.59
CA VAL A 226 -24.43 10.92 -10.17
C VAL A 226 -23.25 11.78 -9.74
N SER A 227 -23.46 12.57 -8.69
CA SER A 227 -22.47 13.49 -8.11
C SER A 227 -21.40 12.83 -7.23
N TYR A 228 -21.41 11.50 -7.03
CA TYR A 228 -20.48 10.84 -6.11
C TYR A 228 -19.91 9.49 -6.60
N SER A 229 -18.60 9.46 -6.87
CA SER A 229 -17.87 8.29 -7.38
C SER A 229 -17.78 7.10 -6.40
N GLY A 230 -17.96 7.33 -5.09
CA GLY A 230 -17.87 6.28 -4.07
C GLY A 230 -18.96 5.20 -4.19
N VAL A 231 -20.06 5.48 -4.90
CA VAL A 231 -21.11 4.48 -5.17
C VAL A 231 -20.56 3.33 -6.02
N LYS A 232 -19.77 3.63 -7.07
CA LYS A 232 -19.17 2.60 -7.94
C LYS A 232 -18.27 1.64 -7.16
N THR A 233 -17.55 2.15 -6.17
CA THR A 233 -16.71 1.34 -5.28
C THR A 233 -17.54 0.34 -4.49
N VAL A 234 -18.68 0.77 -3.95
CA VAL A 234 -19.59 -0.08 -3.15
C VAL A 234 -20.32 -1.08 -4.04
N GLU A 235 -20.80 -0.68 -5.20
CA GLU A 235 -21.44 -1.58 -6.16
C GLU A 235 -20.48 -2.67 -6.64
N ALA A 236 -19.24 -2.31 -6.97
CA ALA A 236 -18.23 -3.29 -7.35
C ALA A 236 -17.96 -4.30 -6.21
N ALA A 237 -17.99 -3.85 -4.96
CA ALA A 237 -17.89 -4.74 -3.79
C ALA A 237 -19.11 -5.67 -3.66
N LEU A 238 -20.33 -5.15 -3.84
CA LEU A 238 -21.56 -5.94 -3.79
C LEU A 238 -21.65 -6.96 -4.95
N VAL A 239 -21.13 -6.61 -6.14
CA VAL A 239 -21.00 -7.55 -7.26
C VAL A 239 -20.04 -8.70 -6.90
N LYS A 240 -18.88 -8.38 -6.32
CA LYS A 240 -17.92 -9.41 -5.85
C LYS A 240 -18.45 -10.25 -4.69
N GLU A 241 -19.38 -9.73 -3.90
CA GLU A 241 -20.08 -10.46 -2.83
C GLU A 241 -21.20 -11.37 -3.38
N GLY A 242 -21.52 -11.25 -4.68
CA GLY A 242 -22.61 -11.97 -5.33
C GLY A 242 -23.99 -11.45 -4.94
N LEU A 243 -24.09 -10.20 -4.46
CA LEU A 243 -25.34 -9.58 -4.00
C LEU A 243 -25.94 -8.61 -5.03
N LEU A 244 -25.14 -8.12 -5.97
CA LEU A 244 -25.57 -7.21 -7.04
C LEU A 244 -25.16 -7.78 -8.40
N ALA A 245 -26.05 -7.77 -9.39
CA ALA A 245 -25.66 -8.14 -10.75
C ALA A 245 -24.87 -7.00 -11.40
N SER A 246 -23.79 -7.32 -12.14
CA SER A 246 -22.87 -6.34 -12.73
C SER A 246 -23.54 -5.28 -13.61
N ARG A 247 -24.66 -5.62 -14.28
CA ARG A 247 -25.44 -4.68 -15.10
C ARG A 247 -26.08 -3.53 -14.31
N TYR A 248 -26.20 -3.66 -12.99
CA TYR A 248 -26.74 -2.64 -12.10
C TYR A 248 -25.64 -1.84 -11.38
N ALA A 249 -24.36 -2.11 -11.65
CA ALA A 249 -23.23 -1.35 -11.10
C ALA A 249 -22.93 -0.12 -11.98
N ASP A 250 -23.88 0.80 -12.07
CA ASP A 250 -23.83 1.96 -12.96
C ASP A 250 -23.36 3.25 -12.25
N GLY A 251 -23.10 3.18 -10.95
CA GLY A 251 -22.73 4.29 -10.09
C GLY A 251 -23.91 4.99 -9.42
N HIS A 252 -25.15 4.50 -9.56
CA HIS A 252 -26.34 5.03 -8.89
C HIS A 252 -26.75 4.13 -7.73
N PHE A 253 -26.90 4.70 -6.53
CA PHE A 253 -27.35 3.95 -5.36
C PHE A 253 -28.88 3.75 -5.40
N GLY A 254 -29.38 3.12 -6.46
CA GLY A 254 -30.80 2.88 -6.70
C GLY A 254 -31.33 1.64 -5.99
N THR A 255 -32.58 1.26 -6.30
CA THR A 255 -33.31 0.18 -5.62
C THR A 255 -32.58 -1.17 -5.62
N ALA A 256 -31.86 -1.50 -6.71
CA ALA A 256 -31.06 -2.73 -6.79
C ALA A 256 -29.89 -2.70 -5.81
N THR A 257 -29.17 -1.58 -5.74
CA THR A 257 -28.03 -1.37 -4.83
C THR A 257 -28.50 -1.33 -3.37
N VAL A 258 -29.64 -0.69 -3.06
CA VAL A 258 -30.27 -0.73 -1.73
C VAL A 258 -30.61 -2.16 -1.30
N SER A 259 -31.27 -2.93 -2.19
CA SER A 259 -31.64 -4.33 -1.90
C SER A 259 -30.42 -5.21 -1.67
N ALA A 260 -29.39 -5.06 -2.50
CA ALA A 260 -28.12 -5.76 -2.35
C ALA A 260 -27.40 -5.40 -1.04
N TYR A 261 -27.42 -4.12 -0.65
CA TYR A 261 -26.82 -3.67 0.59
C TYR A 261 -27.58 -4.16 1.83
N ALA A 262 -28.92 -4.23 1.76
CA ALA A 262 -29.74 -4.83 2.82
C ALA A 262 -29.40 -6.31 3.01
N ALA A 263 -29.18 -7.04 1.91
CA ALA A 263 -28.71 -8.43 1.98
C ALA A 263 -27.31 -8.54 2.59
N TRP A 264 -26.42 -7.59 2.30
CA TRP A 264 -25.10 -7.51 2.94
C TRP A 264 -25.22 -7.28 4.46
N GLN A 265 -26.08 -6.37 4.91
CA GLN A 265 -26.36 -6.17 6.34
C GLN A 265 -26.87 -7.46 6.99
N ARG A 266 -27.79 -8.19 6.35
CA ARG A 266 -28.27 -9.49 6.88
C ARG A 266 -27.15 -10.53 6.98
N ARG A 267 -26.22 -10.60 6.02
CA ARG A 267 -25.02 -11.48 6.10
C ARG A 267 -24.12 -11.15 7.29
N LEU A 268 -24.13 -9.90 7.75
CA LEU A 268 -23.38 -9.46 8.92
C LEU A 268 -24.12 -9.67 10.25
N GLY A 269 -25.35 -10.20 10.21
CA GLY A 269 -26.18 -10.47 11.39
C GLY A 269 -27.13 -9.34 11.78
N PHE A 270 -27.23 -8.25 10.99
CA PHE A 270 -28.23 -7.21 11.22
C PHE A 270 -29.62 -7.70 10.80
N SER A 271 -30.68 -7.18 11.44
CA SER A 271 -32.07 -7.55 11.15
C SER A 271 -33.01 -6.38 11.37
N GLY A 272 -34.27 -6.52 10.94
CA GLY A 272 -35.27 -5.45 11.06
C GLY A 272 -34.81 -4.14 10.41
N SER A 273 -34.96 -3.03 11.14
CA SER A 273 -34.55 -1.69 10.70
C SER A 273 -33.03 -1.55 10.54
N ASP A 274 -32.22 -2.42 11.12
CA ASP A 274 -30.76 -2.35 11.02
C ASP A 274 -30.23 -2.96 9.70
N ALA A 275 -31.11 -3.59 8.92
CA ALA A 275 -30.85 -4.17 7.60
C ALA A 275 -31.76 -3.57 6.52
N ASP A 276 -31.87 -2.25 6.53
CA ASP A 276 -32.74 -1.43 5.67
C ASP A 276 -32.14 -1.12 4.27
N GLY A 277 -30.87 -1.46 4.04
CA GLY A 277 -30.15 -1.16 2.80
C GLY A 277 -29.49 0.21 2.76
N ILE A 278 -29.58 1.00 3.84
CA ILE A 278 -28.85 2.26 3.98
C ILE A 278 -27.48 1.97 4.62
N PRO A 279 -26.38 2.43 4.02
CA PRO A 279 -25.05 2.21 4.59
C PRO A 279 -24.89 2.79 5.99
N GLY A 280 -24.59 1.93 6.96
CA GLY A 280 -24.13 2.31 8.30
C GLY A 280 -22.61 2.20 8.41
N ARG A 281 -21.99 2.89 9.38
CA ARG A 281 -20.53 2.85 9.56
C ARG A 281 -20.00 1.43 9.69
N THR A 282 -20.59 0.64 10.59
CA THR A 282 -20.14 -0.75 10.84
C THR A 282 -20.29 -1.64 9.60
N SER A 283 -21.43 -1.59 8.91
CA SER A 283 -21.67 -2.42 7.71
C SER A 283 -20.79 -1.99 6.53
N LEU A 284 -20.53 -0.68 6.38
CA LEU A 284 -19.70 -0.14 5.30
C LEU A 284 -18.21 -0.39 5.56
N THR A 285 -17.74 -0.25 6.80
CA THR A 285 -16.36 -0.56 7.18
C THR A 285 -16.06 -2.04 6.95
N ARG A 286 -16.97 -2.95 7.35
CA ARG A 286 -16.80 -4.38 7.10
C ARG A 286 -16.75 -4.71 5.61
N LEU A 287 -17.55 -4.03 4.77
CA LEU A 287 -17.50 -4.20 3.31
C LEU A 287 -16.18 -3.66 2.76
N GLY A 288 -15.75 -2.49 3.25
CA GLY A 288 -14.48 -1.85 2.92
C GLY A 288 -13.27 -2.72 3.25
N ASP A 289 -13.23 -3.32 4.43
CA ASP A 289 -12.19 -4.25 4.87
C ASP A 289 -12.09 -5.48 3.98
N LYS A 290 -13.23 -6.04 3.60
CA LYS A 290 -13.30 -7.21 2.73
C LYS A 290 -12.88 -6.87 1.29
N TYR A 291 -13.31 -5.73 0.75
CA TYR A 291 -13.14 -5.37 -0.66
C TYR A 291 -12.17 -4.23 -0.94
N ARG A 292 -11.36 -3.88 0.05
CA ARG A 292 -10.20 -2.99 -0.05
C ARG A 292 -10.55 -1.54 -0.44
N PHE A 293 -11.53 -0.96 0.24
CA PHE A 293 -11.75 0.49 0.27
C PHE A 293 -11.80 0.99 1.72
N ASP A 294 -11.54 2.27 1.94
CA ASP A 294 -11.58 2.89 3.26
C ASP A 294 -12.88 3.68 3.43
N VAL A 295 -13.37 3.78 4.67
CA VAL A 295 -14.56 4.56 5.00
C VAL A 295 -14.16 5.85 5.68
N THR A 296 -14.60 6.99 5.13
CA THR A 296 -14.33 8.32 5.67
C THR A 296 -15.61 9.04 6.06
N GLY A 297 -15.48 10.10 6.87
CA GLY A 297 -16.63 10.84 7.41
C GLY A 297 -17.27 10.04 8.52
#